data_AF-A0A2E5KMM7-F1
#
_entry.id   AF-A0A2E5KMM7-F1
#
_cell.length_a   1.000
_cell.length_b   1.000
_cell.length_c   1.000
_cell.angle_alpha   90.00
_cell.angle_beta   90.00
_cell.angle_gamma   90.00
#
_symmetry.space_group_name_H-M   'P 1'
#
loop_
_entity.id
_entity.type
_entity.pdbx_description
1 polymer ?
#
loop_
_entity_poly.entity_id
_entity_poly.type
_entity_poly.pdbx_seq_one_letter_code
_entity_poly.pdbx_strand_id
1 'polypeptide(L)' 'MKETDLLLGRFADKHLQFFDSRQLTLYEAILSENDPEILGWIAGREDLPAKHNNDVSKLLLKFKFYE' A
#
# COMPACT_ATOMS: atom_id res chain seq x y z
N MET A 1 -13.16 3.05 4.75
CA MET A 1 -13.10 1.93 5.72
C MET A 1 -12.01 2.28 6.75
N LYS A 2 -12.18 2.07 8.06
CA LYS A 2 -11.19 2.55 9.07
C LYS A 2 -9.90 1.73 9.12
N GLU A 3 -9.98 0.47 8.73
CA GLU A 3 -8.86 -0.48 8.82
C GLU A 3 -7.80 -0.22 7.74
N THR A 4 -8.23 -0.03 6.49
CA THR A 4 -7.36 0.39 5.38
C THR A 4 -6.68 1.72 5.69
N ASP A 5 -7.46 2.71 6.15
CA ASP A 5 -6.96 4.06 6.46
C ASP A 5 -5.88 4.03 7.57
N LEU A 6 -6.11 3.24 8.63
CA LEU A 6 -5.14 3.06 9.71
C LEU A 6 -3.85 2.37 9.23
N LEU A 7 -3.98 1.33 8.40
CA LEU A 7 -2.85 0.60 7.84
C LEU A 7 -2.02 1.50 6.92
N LEU A 8 -2.67 2.17 5.97
CA LEU A 8 -2.05 3.10 5.05
C LEU A 8 -1.41 4.28 5.78
N GLY A 9 -2.07 4.81 6.81
CA GLY A 9 -1.53 5.86 7.67
C GLY A 9 -0.25 5.44 8.40
N ARG A 10 -0.23 4.24 9.01
CA ARG A 10 0.97 3.70 9.67
C ARG A 10 2.10 3.38 8.69
N PHE A 11 1.76 2.85 7.52
CA PHE A 11 2.74 2.63 6.46
C PHE A 11 3.36 3.95 6.00
N ALA A 12 2.52 4.98 5.82
CA ALA A 12 2.96 6.29 5.40
C ALA A 12 3.92 6.92 6.42
N ASP A 13 3.55 6.96 7.70
CA ASP A 13 4.39 7.50 8.76
C ASP A 13 5.80 6.85 8.79
N LYS A 14 5.87 5.53 8.62
CA LYS A 14 7.14 4.79 8.63
C LYS A 14 7.96 4.90 7.34
N HIS A 15 7.32 4.97 6.17
CA HIS A 15 8.00 4.81 4.88
C HIS A 15 8.03 6.04 3.99
N LEU A 16 7.01 6.92 4.03
CA LEU A 16 6.92 8.06 3.10
C LEU A 16 8.10 9.03 3.26
N GLN A 17 8.66 9.17 4.47
CA GLN A 17 9.83 10.03 4.71
C GLN A 17 11.10 9.58 3.96
N PHE A 18 11.16 8.31 3.54
CA PHE A 18 12.28 7.72 2.80
C PHE A 18 11.98 7.55 1.30
N PHE A 19 10.78 7.93 0.86
CA PHE A 19 10.37 7.78 -0.52
C PHE A 19 10.84 8.97 -1.37
N ASP A 20 11.41 8.66 -2.51
CA ASP A 20 11.65 9.63 -3.58
C ASP A 20 10.34 9.99 -4.29
N SER A 21 10.31 11.10 -5.03
CA SER A 21 9.17 11.55 -5.83
C SER A 21 8.52 10.43 -6.66
N ARG A 22 9.33 9.55 -7.28
CA ARG A 22 8.77 8.42 -8.04
C ARG A 22 7.99 7.45 -7.15
N GLN A 23 8.50 7.17 -5.96
CA GLN A 23 7.86 6.24 -5.02
C GLN A 23 6.59 6.83 -4.41
N LEU A 24 6.57 8.13 -4.16
CA LEU A 24 5.37 8.85 -3.74
C LEU A 24 4.26 8.73 -4.80
N THR A 25 4.57 8.93 -6.08
CA THR A 25 3.60 8.74 -7.17
C THR A 25 3.05 7.31 -7.24
N LEU A 26 3.89 6.31 -7.01
CA LEU A 26 3.45 4.91 -6.97
C LEU A 26 2.53 4.62 -5.78
N TYR A 27 2.80 5.26 -4.62
CA TYR A 27 1.95 5.17 -3.45
C TYR A 27 0.59 5.85 -3.68
N GLU A 28 0.58 7.06 -4.25
CA GLU A 28 -0.63 7.78 -4.61
C GLU A 28 -1.50 6.99 -5.61
N ALA A 29 -0.87 6.28 -6.55
CA ALA A 29 -1.58 5.41 -7.48
C ALA A 29 -2.32 4.25 -6.77
N ILE A 30 -1.80 3.75 -5.65
CA ILE A 30 -2.53 2.77 -4.82
C ILE A 30 -3.65 3.45 -4.02
N LEU A 31 -3.40 4.64 -3.46
CA LEU A 31 -4.43 5.38 -2.72
C LEU A 31 -5.64 5.76 -3.58
N SER A 32 -5.46 5.84 -4.90
CA SER A 32 -6.53 6.08 -5.86
C SER A 32 -7.41 4.85 -6.12
N GLU A 33 -7.01 3.66 -5.67
CA GLU A 33 -7.80 2.43 -5.80
C GLU A 33 -8.84 2.31 -4.66
N ASN A 34 -9.81 1.43 -4.82
CA ASN A 34 -10.87 1.27 -3.82
C ASN A 34 -10.36 0.53 -2.57
N ASP A 35 -10.78 0.99 -1.39
CA ASP A 35 -10.51 0.33 -0.09
C ASP A 35 -10.58 -1.22 -0.14
N PRO A 36 -11.65 -1.86 -0.68
CA PRO A 36 -11.76 -3.32 -0.70
C PRO A 36 -10.70 -4.01 -1.58
N GLU A 37 -10.28 -3.40 -2.68
CA GLU A 37 -9.23 -3.97 -3.55
C GLU A 37 -7.86 -3.89 -2.86
N ILE A 38 -7.57 -2.75 -2.24
CA ILE A 38 -6.33 -2.56 -1.47
C ILE A 38 -6.25 -3.60 -0.34
N LEU A 39 -7.34 -3.78 0.41
CA LEU A 39 -7.43 -4.82 1.44
C LEU A 39 -7.31 -6.23 0.86
N GLY A 40 -7.89 -6.49 -0.31
CA GLY A 40 -7.78 -7.77 -1.02
C GLY A 40 -6.33 -8.13 -1.34
N TRP A 41 -5.56 -7.17 -1.86
CA TRP A 41 -4.13 -7.37 -2.15
C TRP A 41 -3.33 -7.59 -0.87
N ILE A 42 -3.54 -6.76 0.15
CA ILE A 42 -2.81 -6.83 1.43
C ILE A 42 -3.10 -8.15 2.17
N ALA A 43 -4.35 -8.62 2.13
CA ALA A 43 -4.74 -9.90 2.69
C ALA A 43 -4.26 -11.10 1.85
N GLY A 44 -3.72 -10.88 0.65
CA GLY A 44 -3.34 -11.92 -0.30
C GLY A 44 -4.54 -12.68 -0.87
N ARG A 45 -5.73 -12.07 -0.86
CA ARG A 45 -6.95 -12.61 -1.48
C ARG A 45 -6.96 -12.37 -2.99
N GLU A 46 -6.30 -11.30 -3.42
CA GLU A 46 -6.24 -10.87 -4.82
C GLU A 46 -4.79 -10.64 -5.23
N ASP A 47 -4.50 -10.94 -6.50
CA ASP A 47 -3.20 -10.66 -7.10
C ASP A 47 -3.06 -9.18 -7.43
N LEU A 48 -1.86 -8.66 -7.19
CA LEU A 48 -1.53 -7.28 -7.47
C LEU A 48 -1.47 -7.07 -9.00
N PRO A 49 -2.26 -6.15 -9.57
CA PRO A 49 -2.28 -5.96 -11.02
C PRO A 49 -0.93 -5.42 -11.52
N ALA A 50 -0.59 -5.68 -12.78
CA ALA A 50 0.70 -5.31 -13.36
C ALA A 50 1.04 -3.81 -13.22
N LYS A 51 0.03 -2.93 -13.25
CA LYS A 51 0.17 -1.47 -13.01
C LYS A 51 0.70 -1.14 -11.61
N HIS A 52 0.43 -1.99 -10.62
CA HIS A 52 0.86 -1.84 -9.24
C HIS A 52 2.00 -2.79 -8.88
N ASN A 53 2.53 -3.60 -9.80
CA ASN A 53 3.64 -4.53 -9.53
C ASN A 53 5.00 -3.80 -9.43
N ASN A 54 5.14 -2.95 -8.43
CA ASN A 54 6.31 -2.11 -8.17
C ASN A 54 6.83 -2.30 -6.73
N ASP A 55 7.95 -1.66 -6.42
CA ASP A 55 8.64 -1.81 -5.14
C ASP A 55 7.83 -1.29 -3.95
N VAL A 56 7.10 -0.18 -4.12
CA VAL A 56 6.26 0.42 -3.06
C VAL A 56 5.10 -0.49 -2.71
N SER A 57 4.40 -1.00 -3.71
CA SER A 57 3.28 -1.90 -3.52
C SER A 57 3.72 -3.22 -2.90
N LYS A 58 4.85 -3.78 -3.34
CA LYS A 58 5.46 -4.96 -2.69
C LYS A 58 5.85 -4.69 -1.23
N LEU A 59 6.34 -3.50 -0.93
CA LEU A 59 6.66 -3.09 0.43
C LEU A 59 5.39 -3.00 1.29
N LEU A 60 4.33 -2.41 0.75
CA LEU A 60 3.01 -2.35 1.40
C LEU A 60 2.43 -3.75 1.68
N LEU A 61 2.53 -4.68 0.73
CA LEU A 61 2.08 -6.07 0.92
C LEU A 61 2.88 -6.82 1.99
N LYS A 62 4.16 -6.49 2.15
CA LYS A 62 5.02 -7.03 3.22
C LYS A 62 4.78 -6.35 4.58
N PHE A 63 4.12 -5.21 4.59
CA PHE A 63 3.80 -4.47 5.81
C PHE A 63 2.67 -5.18 6.56
N LYS A 64 3.05 -6.17 7.38
CA LYS A 64 2.12 -6.83 8.30
C LYS A 64 2.11 -6.09 9.62
N PHE A 65 0.92 -5.89 10.19
CA PHE A 65 0.74 -5.59 11.60
C PHE A 65 1.28 -6.76 12.42
N TYR A 66 2.58 -6.78 12.68
CA TYR A 66 3.15 -7.67 13.69
C TYR A 66 3.29 -6.85 14.96
N GLU A 67 2.24 -6.90 15.79
CA GLU A 67 2.32 -6.88 17.25
C GLU A 67 1.79 -8.23 17.74
#